data_AF-A0A2T3LMM3-F1
#
_entry.id   AF-A0A2T3LMM3-F1
#
_cell.length_a   1.000
_cell.length_b   1.000
_cell.length_c   1.000
_cell.angle_alpha   90.00
_cell.angle_beta   90.00
_cell.angle_gamma   90.00
#
_symmetry.space_group_name_H-M   'P 1'
#
loop_
_entity.id
_entity.type
_entity.pdbx_description
1 polymer ?
#
loop_
_entity_poly.entity_id
_entity_poly.type
_entity_poly.pdbx_seq_one_letter_code
_entity_poly.pdbx_strand_id
1 'polypeptide(L)'
;MNHFELFGLPFQFELDNSLLASQFRELQRRFHPDNYATASERDRLLSVQKAAQINDAFQTLKNPVSRAEYMLAERDEDIRGEQKTLQDMAFLMQQMELREALEAIPDSSDPESALFDFEQQASAMYKEQLAQLAELLNNEQWLEAADGVRKLKFIVKLRDEVERLEESLFD
;
A
#
# COMPACT_ATOMS: atom_id res chain seq x y z
N MET A 1 3.95 18.09 -11.76
CA MET A 1 3.66 18.20 -10.32
C MET A 1 3.25 16.83 -9.85
N ASN A 2 4.07 16.21 -9.03
CA ASN A 2 3.84 14.87 -8.49
C ASN A 2 2.92 14.95 -7.25
N HIS A 3 2.51 13.80 -6.69
CA HIS A 3 1.61 13.74 -5.54
C HIS A 3 2.24 14.35 -4.27
N PHE A 4 3.54 14.19 -4.06
CA PHE A 4 4.21 14.78 -2.90
C PHE A 4 4.21 16.31 -2.97
N GLU A 5 4.53 16.87 -4.14
CA GLU A 5 4.48 18.30 -4.42
C GLU A 5 3.07 18.86 -4.26
N LEU A 6 2.02 18.10 -4.65
CA LEU A 6 0.63 18.51 -4.46
C LEU A 6 0.29 18.80 -2.99
N PHE A 7 0.81 18.00 -2.06
CA PHE A 7 0.61 18.19 -0.62
C PHE A 7 1.70 19.04 0.04
N GLY A 8 2.72 19.49 -0.71
CA GLY A 8 3.88 20.19 -0.16
C GLY A 8 4.75 19.31 0.74
N LEU A 9 4.82 18.01 0.44
CA LEU A 9 5.60 17.02 1.17
C LEU A 9 6.93 16.72 0.46
N PRO A 10 7.98 16.35 1.21
CA PRO A 10 9.21 15.83 0.61
C PRO A 10 8.96 14.51 -0.12
N PHE A 11 9.69 14.27 -1.19
CA PHE A 11 9.68 13.00 -1.92
C PHE A 11 10.47 11.94 -1.14
N GLN A 12 9.81 11.28 -0.19
CA GLN A 12 10.41 10.26 0.68
C GLN A 12 9.37 9.20 1.06
N PHE A 13 9.83 8.00 1.42
CA PHE A 13 8.93 6.91 1.76
C PHE A 13 8.30 7.11 3.14
N GLU A 14 9.08 7.53 4.13
CA GLU A 14 8.62 7.85 5.47
C GLU A 14 7.71 9.08 5.41
N LEU A 15 6.44 8.90 5.78
CA LEU A 15 5.45 9.95 5.66
C LEU A 15 4.66 10.07 6.95
N ASP A 16 4.55 11.29 7.43
CA ASP A 16 3.66 11.64 8.53
C ASP A 16 2.21 11.64 8.02
N ASN A 17 1.46 10.58 8.35
CA ASN A 17 0.06 10.43 7.96
C ASN A 17 -0.84 11.53 8.57
N SER A 18 -0.46 12.11 9.71
CA SER A 18 -1.21 13.21 10.33
C SER A 18 -1.07 14.50 9.52
N LEU A 19 0.15 14.80 9.06
CA LEU A 19 0.44 15.91 8.18
C LEU A 19 -0.22 15.72 6.81
N LEU A 20 -0.12 14.54 6.20
CA LEU A 20 -0.82 14.25 4.95
C LEU A 20 -2.33 14.46 5.09
N ALA A 21 -2.93 14.00 6.19
CA ALA A 21 -4.36 14.19 6.44
C ALA A 21 -4.73 15.67 6.66
N SER A 22 -3.87 16.49 7.29
CA SER A 22 -4.13 17.93 7.41
C SER A 22 -4.05 18.64 6.07
N GLN A 23 -3.01 18.36 5.27
CA GLN A 23 -2.83 18.92 3.93
C GLN A 23 -4.00 18.55 3.00
N PHE A 24 -4.45 17.29 3.08
CA PHE A 24 -5.62 16.82 2.35
C PHE A 24 -6.89 17.61 2.69
N ARG A 25 -7.20 17.79 3.98
CA ARG A 25 -8.39 18.56 4.40
C ARG A 25 -8.32 20.03 3.96
N GLU A 26 -7.13 20.63 3.93
CA GLU A 26 -6.95 21.99 3.44
C GLU A 26 -7.25 22.08 1.94
N LEU A 27 -6.63 21.21 1.13
CA LEU A 27 -6.84 21.18 -0.31
C LEU A 27 -8.28 20.83 -0.67
N GLN A 28 -8.88 19.85 0.01
CA GLN A 28 -10.27 19.46 -0.23
C GLN A 28 -11.24 20.62 0.06
N ARG A 29 -11.02 21.39 1.15
CA ARG A 29 -11.83 22.59 1.43
C ARG A 29 -11.65 23.68 0.38
N ARG A 30 -10.42 23.88 -0.11
CA ARG A 30 -10.11 24.91 -1.12
C ARG A 30 -10.74 24.59 -2.47
N PHE A 31 -10.67 23.33 -2.90
CA PHE A 31 -11.09 22.88 -4.23
C PHE A 31 -12.44 22.15 -4.24
N HIS A 32 -13.22 22.24 -3.16
CA HIS A 32 -14.52 21.58 -3.06
C HIS A 32 -15.47 22.03 -4.17
N PRO A 33 -16.15 21.11 -4.89
CA PRO A 33 -17.07 21.45 -5.97
C PRO A 33 -18.17 22.44 -5.57
N ASP A 34 -18.62 22.39 -4.31
CA ASP A 34 -19.65 23.30 -3.79
C ASP A 34 -19.21 24.77 -3.81
N ASN A 35 -17.90 25.06 -3.70
CA ASN A 35 -17.37 26.42 -3.79
C ASN A 35 -17.53 27.00 -5.22
N TYR A 36 -17.77 26.14 -6.21
CA TYR A 36 -17.88 26.48 -7.62
C TYR A 36 -19.28 26.20 -8.18
N ALA A 37 -20.27 25.98 -7.32
CA ALA A 37 -21.65 25.66 -7.74
C ALA A 37 -22.32 26.77 -8.58
N THR A 38 -21.94 28.04 -8.34
CA THR A 38 -22.41 29.21 -9.09
C THR A 38 -21.42 29.70 -10.16
N ALA A 39 -20.29 28.99 -10.34
CA ALA A 39 -19.28 29.33 -11.33
C ALA A 39 -19.69 28.88 -12.74
N SER A 40 -18.84 29.18 -13.73
CA SER A 40 -19.05 28.67 -15.08
C SER A 40 -18.99 27.14 -15.12
N GLU A 41 -19.65 26.52 -16.10
CA GLU A 41 -19.59 25.06 -16.30
C GLU A 41 -18.14 24.56 -16.42
N ARG A 42 -17.30 25.32 -17.12
CA ARG A 42 -15.86 25.06 -17.24
C ARG A 42 -15.18 25.03 -15.86
N ASP A 43 -15.44 26.02 -15.01
CA ASP A 43 -14.80 26.11 -13.70
C ASP A 43 -15.29 25.01 -12.75
N ARG A 44 -16.58 24.64 -12.84
CA ARG A 44 -17.14 23.51 -12.10
C ARG A 44 -16.49 22.19 -12.50
N LEU A 45 -16.31 21.94 -13.79
CA LEU A 45 -15.62 20.75 -14.29
C LEU A 45 -14.15 20.71 -13.82
N LEU A 46 -13.45 21.83 -13.88
CA LEU A 46 -12.06 21.94 -13.40
C LEU A 46 -11.97 21.67 -11.89
N SER A 47 -12.93 22.16 -11.08
CA SER A 47 -12.98 21.87 -9.65
C SER A 47 -13.20 20.38 -9.37
N VAL A 48 -14.11 19.72 -10.09
CA VAL A 48 -14.34 18.27 -9.95
C VAL A 48 -13.07 17.48 -10.30
N GLN A 49 -12.40 17.81 -11.41
CA GLN A 49 -11.14 17.16 -11.80
C GLN A 49 -10.05 17.35 -10.74
N LYS A 50 -9.96 18.55 -10.15
CA LYS A 50 -9.00 18.82 -9.06
C LYS A 50 -9.31 18.06 -7.78
N ALA A 51 -10.58 18.00 -7.39
CA ALA A 51 -11.00 17.21 -6.23
C ALA A 51 -10.67 15.71 -6.42
N ALA A 52 -10.91 15.16 -7.61
CA ALA A 52 -10.53 13.79 -7.95
C ALA A 52 -9.00 13.58 -7.85
N GLN A 53 -8.20 14.47 -8.46
CA GLN A 53 -6.73 14.41 -8.37
C GLN A 53 -6.22 14.44 -6.93
N ILE A 54 -6.82 15.28 -6.06
CA ILE A 54 -6.44 15.38 -4.64
C ILE A 54 -6.78 14.08 -3.89
N ASN A 55 -7.95 13.49 -4.17
CA ASN A 55 -8.35 12.22 -3.56
C ASN A 55 -7.42 11.08 -3.98
N ASP A 56 -7.13 10.97 -5.28
CA ASP A 56 -6.26 9.93 -5.81
C ASP A 56 -4.86 10.03 -5.19
N ALA A 57 -4.27 11.23 -5.21
CA ALA A 57 -2.98 11.48 -4.59
C ALA A 57 -2.96 11.14 -3.09
N PHE A 58 -4.03 11.48 -2.36
CA PHE A 58 -4.14 11.16 -0.93
C PHE A 58 -4.19 9.66 -0.69
N GLN A 59 -5.02 8.92 -1.44
CA GLN A 59 -5.10 7.46 -1.29
C GLN A 59 -3.77 6.79 -1.65
N THR A 60 -3.13 7.24 -2.74
CA THR A 60 -1.82 6.74 -3.17
C THR A 60 -0.75 6.94 -2.10
N LEU A 61 -0.66 8.14 -1.51
CA LEU A 61 0.36 8.42 -0.50
C LEU A 61 0.01 7.84 0.88
N LYS A 62 -1.25 7.66 1.23
CA LYS A 62 -1.65 7.15 2.55
C LYS A 62 -1.25 5.68 2.73
N ASN A 63 -1.46 4.84 1.72
CA ASN A 63 -1.09 3.43 1.80
C ASN A 63 0.39 3.24 1.41
N PRO A 64 1.21 2.57 2.25
CA PRO A 64 2.65 2.43 2.02
C PRO A 64 2.97 1.61 0.75
N VAL A 65 2.14 0.62 0.40
CA VAL A 65 2.33 -0.18 -0.82
C VAL A 65 2.15 0.70 -2.06
N SER A 66 1.01 1.40 -2.16
CA SER A 66 0.76 2.29 -3.30
C SER A 66 1.72 3.48 -3.35
N ARG A 67 2.19 3.95 -2.19
CA ARG A 67 3.22 5.00 -2.10
C ARG A 67 4.54 4.52 -2.69
N ALA A 68 5.00 3.32 -2.34
CA ALA A 68 6.22 2.75 -2.92
C ALA A 68 6.07 2.51 -4.43
N GLU A 69 4.93 1.95 -4.88
CA GLU A 69 4.62 1.81 -6.31
C GLU A 69 4.68 3.15 -7.05
N TYR A 70 4.11 4.20 -6.45
CA TYR A 70 4.13 5.54 -7.00
C TYR A 70 5.54 6.13 -7.07
N MET A 71 6.33 5.98 -6.01
CA MET A 71 7.72 6.46 -6.00
C MET A 71 8.57 5.77 -7.08
N LEU A 72 8.38 4.47 -7.31
CA LEU A 72 9.05 3.74 -8.39
C LEU A 72 8.60 4.22 -9.77
N ALA A 73 7.30 4.45 -9.96
CA ALA A 73 6.77 4.96 -11.22
C ALA A 73 7.32 6.35 -11.57
N GLU A 74 7.52 7.23 -10.57
CA GLU A 74 8.17 8.54 -10.76
C GLU A 74 9.67 8.44 -11.12
N ARG A 75 10.25 7.24 -11.03
CA ARG A 75 11.63 6.90 -11.46
C ARG A 75 11.66 6.06 -12.73
N ASP A 76 10.54 5.94 -13.44
CA ASP A 76 10.36 5.10 -14.63
C ASP A 76 10.62 3.60 -14.38
N GLU A 77 10.52 3.15 -13.12
CA GLU A 77 10.69 1.75 -12.73
C GLU A 77 9.34 1.03 -12.66
N ASP A 78 9.14 0.07 -13.57
CA ASP A 78 7.89 -0.67 -13.66
C ASP A 78 7.92 -1.93 -12.77
N ILE A 79 7.07 -1.95 -11.75
CA ILE A 79 6.83 -3.14 -10.93
C ILE A 79 6.22 -4.32 -11.73
N ARG A 80 5.65 -4.06 -12.90
CA ARG A 80 5.15 -5.08 -13.84
C ARG A 80 6.24 -5.57 -14.81
N GLY A 81 7.37 -4.86 -14.90
CA GLY A 81 8.58 -5.31 -15.59
C GLY A 81 9.16 -6.58 -14.97
N GLU A 82 10.23 -7.14 -15.59
CA GLU A 82 10.83 -8.45 -15.31
C GLU A 82 10.47 -9.05 -13.95
N GLN A 83 9.76 -10.18 -13.98
CA GLN A 83 9.21 -10.88 -12.82
C GLN A 83 10.30 -11.59 -12.00
N LYS A 84 11.35 -10.89 -11.57
CA LYS A 84 12.45 -11.44 -10.76
C LYS A 84 11.95 -12.13 -9.48
N THR A 85 10.88 -11.63 -8.86
CA THR A 85 10.25 -12.31 -7.71
C THR A 85 9.72 -13.70 -8.06
N LEU A 86 9.26 -13.93 -9.31
CA LEU A 86 8.83 -15.26 -9.75
C LEU A 86 10.02 -16.19 -10.05
N GLN A 87 11.24 -15.66 -10.08
CA GLN A 87 12.48 -16.43 -10.19
C GLN A 87 13.06 -16.76 -8.80
N ASP A 88 12.57 -16.12 -7.73
CA ASP A 88 12.97 -16.38 -6.35
C ASP A 88 12.24 -17.63 -5.81
N MET A 89 12.82 -18.80 -6.09
CA MET A 89 12.24 -20.10 -5.71
C MET A 89 12.09 -20.26 -4.20
N ALA A 90 13.04 -19.72 -3.42
CA ALA A 90 12.97 -19.79 -1.97
C ALA A 90 11.74 -19.02 -1.45
N PHE A 91 11.53 -17.81 -1.97
CA PHE A 91 10.35 -17.02 -1.65
C PHE A 91 9.05 -17.72 -2.05
N LEU A 92 8.95 -18.28 -3.26
CA LEU A 92 7.74 -18.96 -3.71
C LEU A 92 7.42 -20.20 -2.86
N MET A 93 8.42 -20.99 -2.48
CA MET A 93 8.22 -22.13 -1.57
C MET A 93 7.71 -21.67 -0.21
N GLN A 94 8.31 -20.62 0.37
CA GLN A 94 7.84 -20.04 1.63
C GLN A 94 6.37 -19.57 1.52
N GLN A 95 5.98 -18.97 0.40
CA GLN A 95 4.58 -18.55 0.16
C GLN A 95 3.61 -19.73 0.04
N MET A 96 4.06 -20.89 -0.44
CA MET A 96 3.24 -22.11 -0.47
C MET A 96 3.09 -22.68 0.94
N GLU A 97 4.20 -22.82 1.68
CA GLU A 97 4.19 -23.32 3.07
C GLU A 97 3.30 -22.46 3.98
N LEU A 98 3.31 -21.14 3.81
CA LEU A 98 2.42 -20.23 4.55
C LEU A 98 0.94 -20.47 4.25
N ARG A 99 0.59 -20.75 2.99
CA ARG A 99 -0.81 -21.04 2.63
C ARG A 99 -1.25 -22.40 3.14
N GLU A 100 -0.39 -23.42 3.03
CA GLU A 100 -0.66 -24.74 3.60
C GLU A 100 -0.86 -24.65 5.12
N ALA A 101 -0.03 -23.86 5.80
CA ALA A 101 -0.18 -23.63 7.24
C ALA A 101 -1.49 -22.90 7.57
N LEU A 102 -1.88 -21.88 6.80
CA LEU A 102 -3.15 -21.16 6.97
C LEU A 102 -4.36 -22.08 6.73
N GLU A 103 -4.33 -22.91 5.69
CA GLU A 103 -5.38 -23.87 5.36
C GLU A 103 -5.56 -24.95 6.44
N ALA A 104 -4.49 -25.29 7.19
CA ALA A 104 -4.54 -26.28 8.26
C ALA A 104 -5.09 -25.73 9.59
N ILE A 105 -5.22 -24.41 9.76
CA ILE A 105 -5.67 -23.78 11.02
C ILE A 105 -7.06 -24.28 11.47
N PRO A 106 -8.09 -24.38 10.60
CA PRO A 106 -9.42 -24.84 10.99
C PRO A 106 -9.45 -26.27 11.54
N ASP A 107 -8.54 -27.12 11.08
CA ASP A 107 -8.44 -28.53 11.49
C ASP A 107 -7.54 -28.72 12.74
N SER A 108 -6.99 -27.64 13.29
CA SER A 108 -6.13 -27.70 14.48
C SER A 108 -6.94 -27.92 15.76
N SER A 109 -6.25 -28.33 16.84
CA SER A 109 -6.90 -28.55 18.14
C SER A 109 -7.41 -27.26 18.79
N ASP A 110 -6.84 -26.11 18.42
CA ASP A 110 -7.20 -24.78 18.92
C ASP A 110 -7.06 -23.75 17.77
N PRO A 111 -8.06 -23.64 16.88
CA PRO A 111 -8.01 -22.77 15.71
C PRO A 111 -7.89 -21.29 16.06
N GLU A 112 -8.44 -20.84 17.20
CA GLU A 112 -8.38 -19.44 17.63
C GLU A 112 -6.96 -19.04 18.02
N SER A 113 -6.31 -19.84 18.87
CA SER A 113 -4.91 -19.59 19.22
C SER A 113 -3.99 -19.70 18.00
N ALA A 114 -4.22 -20.70 17.14
CA ALA A 114 -3.41 -20.90 15.94
C ALA A 114 -3.55 -19.72 14.95
N LEU A 115 -4.77 -19.20 14.76
CA LEU A 115 -4.99 -18.03 13.92
C LEU A 115 -4.32 -16.78 14.48
N PHE A 116 -4.44 -16.55 15.79
CA PHE A 116 -3.81 -15.40 16.45
C PHE A 116 -2.28 -15.42 16.30
N ASP A 117 -1.65 -16.60 16.46
CA ASP A 117 -0.21 -16.76 16.25
C ASP A 117 0.18 -16.51 14.78
N PHE A 118 -0.62 -17.00 13.84
CA PHE A 118 -0.39 -16.80 12.40
C PHE A 118 -0.56 -15.32 12.00
N GLU A 119 -1.55 -14.62 12.54
CA GLU A 119 -1.75 -13.18 12.30
C GLU A 119 -0.55 -12.37 12.80
N GLN A 120 -0.04 -12.69 14.00
CA GLN A 120 1.18 -12.07 14.52
C GLN A 120 2.39 -12.32 13.62
N GLN A 121 2.56 -13.54 13.12
CA GLN A 121 3.61 -13.89 12.17
C GLN A 121 3.49 -13.07 10.87
N ALA A 122 2.30 -13.03 10.26
CA ALA A 122 2.05 -12.27 9.03
C ALA A 122 2.26 -10.75 9.23
N SER A 123 1.87 -10.22 10.40
CA SER A 123 2.10 -8.83 10.78
C SER A 123 3.58 -8.52 10.97
N ALA A 124 4.35 -9.43 11.57
CA ALA A 124 5.81 -9.29 11.71
C ALA A 124 6.50 -9.28 10.33
N MET A 125 6.16 -10.24 9.45
CA MET A 125 6.68 -10.31 8.08
C MET A 125 6.37 -9.02 7.30
N TYR A 126 5.17 -8.48 7.44
CA TYR A 126 4.77 -7.23 6.79
C TYR A 126 5.62 -6.04 7.27
N LYS A 127 5.86 -5.93 8.59
CA LYS A 127 6.67 -4.84 9.16
C LYS A 127 8.14 -4.95 8.75
N GLU A 128 8.69 -6.16 8.74
CA GLU A 128 10.07 -6.40 8.31
C GLU A 128 10.26 -6.04 6.83
N GLN A 129 9.37 -6.52 5.96
CA GLN A 129 9.43 -6.22 4.53
C GLN A 129 9.27 -4.72 4.25
N LEU A 130 8.43 -4.02 5.01
CA LEU A 130 8.30 -2.56 4.91
C LEU A 130 9.58 -1.83 5.32
N ALA A 131 10.24 -2.27 6.40
CA ALA A 131 11.49 -1.66 6.86
C ALA A 131 12.60 -1.83 5.81
N GLN A 132 12.76 -3.05 5.27
CA GLN A 132 13.71 -3.32 4.19
C GLN A 132 13.39 -2.48 2.95
N LEU A 133 12.12 -2.38 2.57
CA LEU A 133 11.71 -1.55 1.42
C LEU A 133 12.03 -0.06 1.65
N ALA A 134 11.82 0.45 2.86
CA ALA A 134 12.16 1.83 3.21
C ALA A 134 13.67 2.08 3.04
N GLU A 135 14.52 1.17 3.51
CA GLU A 135 15.98 1.27 3.34
C GLU A 135 16.38 1.26 1.86
N LEU A 136 15.81 0.36 1.04
CA LEU A 136 16.08 0.29 -0.39
C LEU A 136 15.69 1.60 -1.11
N LEU A 137 14.52 2.14 -0.80
CA LEU A 137 14.04 3.40 -1.38
C LEU A 137 14.90 4.60 -0.95
N ASN A 138 15.32 4.64 0.32
CA ASN A 138 16.20 5.70 0.85
C ASN A 138 17.60 5.67 0.24
N ASN A 139 18.09 4.48 -0.11
CA ASN A 139 19.37 4.29 -0.78
C ASN A 139 19.27 4.35 -2.32
N GLU A 140 18.10 4.74 -2.86
CA GLU A 140 17.84 4.83 -4.31
C GLU A 140 18.06 3.50 -5.07
N GLN A 141 17.90 2.36 -4.39
CA GLN A 141 18.03 1.02 -4.96
C GLN A 141 16.71 0.60 -5.61
N TRP A 142 16.33 1.28 -6.70
CA TRP A 142 14.98 1.20 -7.27
C TRP A 142 14.61 -0.19 -7.80
N LEU A 143 15.55 -0.90 -8.42
CA LEU A 143 15.32 -2.23 -9.00
C LEU A 143 15.03 -3.26 -7.91
N GLU A 144 15.82 -3.23 -6.83
CA GLU A 144 15.63 -4.05 -5.64
C GLU A 144 14.37 -3.65 -4.88
N ALA A 145 14.09 -2.36 -4.76
CA ALA A 145 12.85 -1.86 -4.17
C ALA A 145 11.61 -2.35 -4.94
N ALA A 146 11.68 -2.44 -6.28
CA ALA A 146 10.60 -3.03 -7.07
C ALA A 146 10.37 -4.51 -6.75
N ASP A 147 11.41 -5.31 -6.50
CA ASP A 147 11.26 -6.68 -5.97
C ASP A 147 10.65 -6.68 -4.55
N GLY A 148 11.10 -5.77 -3.69
CA GLY A 148 10.56 -5.58 -2.35
C GLY A 148 9.07 -5.25 -2.34
N VAL A 149 8.60 -4.39 -3.25
CA VAL A 149 7.16 -4.10 -3.43
C VAL A 149 6.39 -5.33 -3.87
N ARG A 150 6.92 -6.12 -4.81
CA ARG A 150 6.27 -7.36 -5.26
C ARG A 150 6.12 -8.35 -4.10
N LYS A 151 7.18 -8.58 -3.32
CA LYS A 151 7.16 -9.42 -2.11
C LYS A 151 6.15 -8.91 -1.09
N LEU A 152 6.13 -7.60 -0.84
CA LEU A 152 5.17 -6.97 0.06
C LEU A 152 3.71 -7.23 -0.38
N LYS A 153 3.42 -7.19 -1.68
CA LYS A 153 2.07 -7.49 -2.20
C LYS A 153 1.61 -8.92 -1.95
N PHE A 154 2.52 -9.89 -1.94
CA PHE A 154 2.19 -11.26 -1.54
C PHE A 154 1.82 -11.33 -0.04
N ILE A 155 2.57 -10.64 0.81
CA ILE A 155 2.28 -10.56 2.25
C ILE A 155 0.94 -9.86 2.50
N VAL A 156 0.63 -8.78 1.76
CA VAL A 156 -0.70 -8.14 1.86
C VAL A 156 -1.81 -9.13 1.52
N LYS A 157 -1.68 -9.88 0.42
CA LYS A 157 -2.67 -10.91 0.07
C LYS A 157 -2.81 -12.00 1.13
N LEU A 158 -1.69 -12.43 1.74
CA LEU A 158 -1.72 -13.40 2.83
C LEU A 158 -2.50 -12.85 4.03
N ARG A 159 -2.29 -11.57 4.38
CA ARG A 159 -3.06 -10.92 5.46
C ARG A 159 -4.55 -10.82 5.13
N ASP A 160 -4.91 -10.49 3.90
CA ASP A 160 -6.31 -10.52 3.45
C ASP A 160 -6.91 -11.95 3.51
N GLU A 161 -6.10 -12.98 3.27
CA GLU A 161 -6.50 -14.39 3.42
C GLU A 161 -6.74 -14.76 4.90
N VAL A 162 -5.90 -14.26 5.82
CA VAL A 162 -6.05 -14.42 7.28
C VAL A 162 -7.32 -13.74 7.78
N GLU A 163 -7.57 -12.49 7.39
CA GLU A 163 -8.79 -11.75 7.77
C GLU A 163 -10.05 -12.48 7.31
N ARG A 164 -10.06 -13.01 6.08
CA ARG A 164 -11.19 -13.83 5.58
C ARG A 164 -11.38 -15.13 6.37
N LEU A 165 -10.29 -15.74 6.83
CA LEU A 165 -10.39 -16.95 7.63
C LEU A 165 -10.93 -16.65 9.03
N GLU A 166 -10.51 -15.53 9.63
CA GLU A 166 -11.05 -15.03 10.90
C GLU A 166 -12.56 -14.84 10.81
N GLU A 167 -13.04 -14.09 9.81
CA GLU A 167 -14.47 -13.90 9.53
C GLU A 167 -15.19 -15.25 9.40
N SER A 168 -14.62 -16.21 8.65
CA SER A 168 -15.24 -17.52 8.46
C SER A 168 -15.26 -18.43 9.70
N LEU A 169 -14.36 -18.23 10.67
CA LEU A 169 -14.27 -19.05 11.88
C LEU A 169 -15.13 -18.52 13.02
N PHE A 170 -15.35 -17.21 13.07
CA PHE A 170 -15.97 -16.53 14.23
C PHE A 170 -17.28 -15.80 13.95
N ASP A 171 -17.70 -15.65 12.68
CA ASP A 171 -19.04 -15.20 12.29
C ASP A 171 -20.00 -16.37 11.96
#